data_AF-A1RAL5-F1
#
_entry.id   AF-A1RAL5-F1
#
_cell.length_a   1.000
_cell.length_b   1.000
_cell.length_c   1.000
_cell.angle_alpha   90.00
_cell.angle_beta   90.00
_cell.angle_gamma   90.00
#
_symmetry.space_group_name_H-M   'P 1'
#
loop_
_entity.id
_entity.type
_entity.pdbx_description
1 polymer ?
#
loop_
_entity_poly.entity_id
_entity_poly.type
_entity_poly.pdbx_seq_one_letter_code
_entity_poly.pdbx_strand_id
1 'polypeptide(L)'
;MSSLTHRVQAARSLGDAGTGTVLASMGGDGLIGLGPDGVLWARAPQTPVVNTTGAGDAALAGFLSETSLDPGGPTGAHHRRSAFTEALARSAAWGALAVGRSTTALGSLEGAPDATFQEPDPTFRLSKL
;
A
#
# COMPACT_ATOMS: atom_id res chain seq x y z
N MET A 1 17.77 -13.24 5.83
CA MET A 1 17.34 -11.94 5.25
C MET A 1 16.10 -12.21 4.42
N SER A 2 14.98 -11.54 4.66
CA SER A 2 13.79 -11.65 3.81
C SER A 2 13.91 -10.70 2.62
N SER A 3 13.88 -11.24 1.39
CA SER A 3 13.89 -10.46 0.16
C SER A 3 12.48 -9.97 -0.20
N LEU A 4 12.39 -8.88 -0.97
CA LEU A 4 11.13 -8.45 -1.58
C LEU A 4 10.52 -9.56 -2.44
N THR A 5 11.38 -10.34 -3.13
CA THR A 5 10.97 -11.51 -3.92
C THR A 5 10.13 -12.51 -3.13
N HIS A 6 10.52 -12.86 -1.90
CA HIS A 6 9.73 -13.80 -1.09
C HIS A 6 8.33 -13.25 -0.78
N ARG A 7 8.19 -11.93 -0.57
CA ARG A 7 6.88 -11.29 -0.35
C ARG A 7 6.02 -11.33 -1.62
N VAL A 8 6.63 -11.04 -2.77
CA VAL A 8 5.96 -11.11 -4.07
C VAL A 8 5.49 -12.54 -4.37
N GLN A 9 6.34 -13.54 -4.12
CA GLN A 9 5.97 -14.94 -4.30
C GLN A 9 4.81 -15.35 -3.40
N ALA A 10 4.84 -14.99 -2.12
CA ALA A 10 3.75 -15.26 -1.19
C ALA A 10 2.43 -14.59 -1.64
N ALA A 11 2.48 -13.33 -2.08
CA ALA A 11 1.31 -12.63 -2.61
C ALA A 11 0.74 -13.33 -3.85
N ARG A 12 1.61 -13.76 -4.78
CA ARG A 12 1.18 -14.53 -5.97
C ARG A 12 0.53 -15.85 -5.60
N SER A 13 1.08 -16.60 -4.64
CA SER A 13 0.48 -17.86 -4.19
C SER A 13 -0.94 -17.67 -3.60
N LEU A 14 -1.21 -16.54 -2.94
CA LEU A 14 -2.56 -16.19 -2.49
C LEU A 14 -3.49 -15.86 -3.67
N GLY A 15 -2.97 -15.20 -4.71
CA GLY A 15 -3.67 -14.96 -5.97
C GLY A 15 -4.03 -16.25 -6.69
N ASP A 16 -3.07 -17.17 -6.82
CA ASP A 16 -3.25 -18.50 -7.41
C ASP A 16 -4.28 -19.34 -6.63
N ALA A 17 -4.39 -19.10 -5.31
CA ALA A 17 -5.42 -19.70 -4.45
C ALA A 17 -6.80 -19.02 -4.56
N GLY A 18 -6.98 -18.03 -5.43
CA GLY A 18 -8.26 -17.38 -5.74
C GLY A 18 -8.49 -16.01 -5.09
N THR A 19 -7.49 -15.44 -4.42
CA THR A 19 -7.61 -14.09 -3.84
C THR A 19 -7.48 -13.02 -4.94
N GLY A 20 -8.54 -12.23 -5.16
CA GLY A 20 -8.55 -11.22 -6.23
C GLY A 20 -7.62 -10.02 -6.03
N THR A 21 -7.34 -9.66 -4.77
CA THR A 21 -6.46 -8.54 -4.39
C THR A 21 -5.71 -8.87 -3.11
N VAL A 22 -4.40 -8.64 -3.07
CA VAL A 22 -3.58 -8.80 -1.86
C VAL A 22 -2.88 -7.48 -1.55
N LEU A 23 -2.93 -7.04 -0.30
CA LEU A 23 -2.08 -5.97 0.23
C LEU A 23 -1.16 -6.56 1.29
N ALA A 24 0.15 -6.42 1.12
CA ALA A 24 1.12 -6.85 2.11
C ALA A 24 2.03 -5.68 2.49
N SER A 25 1.83 -5.16 3.71
CA SER A 25 2.66 -4.12 4.30
C SER A 25 4.01 -4.69 4.76
N MET A 26 5.06 -3.90 4.58
CA MET A 26 6.44 -4.21 4.92
C MET A 26 7.04 -3.10 5.81
N GLY A 27 6.20 -2.32 6.49
CA GLY A 27 6.63 -1.25 7.40
C GLY A 27 7.29 -0.10 6.65
N GLY A 28 8.50 0.29 7.08
CA GLY A 28 9.27 1.37 6.44
C GLY A 28 9.58 1.13 4.96
N ASP A 29 9.58 -0.12 4.50
CA ASP A 29 9.78 -0.44 3.08
C ASP A 29 8.51 -0.29 2.23
N GLY A 30 7.40 0.19 2.79
CA GLY A 30 6.13 0.39 2.10
C GLY A 30 5.27 -0.87 2.05
N LEU A 31 4.55 -1.08 0.94
CA LEU A 31 3.63 -2.20 0.78
C LEU A 31 3.62 -2.72 -0.67
N ILE A 32 3.41 -4.03 -0.85
CA ILE A 32 3.11 -4.60 -2.16
C ILE A 32 1.61 -4.81 -2.33
N GLY A 33 1.13 -4.61 -3.55
CA GLY A 33 -0.24 -4.90 -3.96
C GLY A 33 -0.25 -5.91 -5.11
N LEU A 34 -0.95 -7.03 -4.95
CA LEU A 34 -1.35 -7.88 -6.07
C LEU A 34 -2.71 -7.41 -6.57
N GLY A 35 -2.77 -7.04 -7.84
CA GLY A 35 -4.02 -6.75 -8.55
C GLY A 35 -4.09 -7.52 -9.87
N PRO A 36 -5.11 -7.23 -10.71
CA PRO A 36 -5.36 -7.92 -11.97
C PRO A 36 -4.18 -7.89 -12.96
N ASP A 37 -3.41 -6.80 -12.96
CA ASP A 37 -2.29 -6.58 -13.87
C ASP A 37 -0.93 -7.04 -13.29
N GLY A 38 -0.95 -7.68 -12.12
CA GLY A 38 0.23 -8.18 -11.44
C GLY A 38 0.53 -7.48 -10.12
N VAL A 39 1.80 -7.53 -9.71
CA VAL A 39 2.26 -7.02 -8.41
C VAL A 39 2.94 -5.68 -8.59
N LEU A 40 2.53 -4.70 -7.78
CA LEU A 40 3.15 -3.40 -7.67
C LEU A 40 3.68 -3.18 -6.25
N TRP A 41 4.68 -2.32 -6.12
CA TRP A 41 5.28 -1.94 -4.86
C TRP A 41 5.14 -0.44 -4.66
N ALA A 42 4.43 -0.02 -3.61
CA ALA A 42 4.22 1.36 -3.24
C ALA A 42 5.03 1.75 -2.00
N ARG A 43 5.59 2.96 -2.01
CA ARG A 43 6.44 3.50 -0.95
C ARG A 43 6.15 4.97 -0.71
N ALA A 44 6.11 5.34 0.55
CA ALA A 44 6.17 6.74 0.98
C ALA A 44 7.59 7.09 1.48
N PRO A 45 7.98 8.37 1.44
CA PRO A 45 9.16 8.88 2.12
C PRO A 45 9.23 8.41 3.58
N GLN A 46 10.44 8.22 4.09
CA GLN A 46 10.63 7.87 5.49
C GLN A 46 10.20 9.02 6.39
N THR A 47 9.24 8.75 7.26
CA THR A 47 8.75 9.68 8.29
C THR A 47 9.33 9.27 9.65
N PRO A 48 9.65 10.21 10.55
CA PRO A 48 9.98 9.87 11.93
C PRO A 48 8.90 8.99 12.57
N VAL A 49 9.31 7.84 13.11
CA VAL A 49 8.40 6.89 13.73
C VAL A 49 8.00 7.37 15.12
N VAL A 50 6.72 7.69 15.29
CA VAL A 50 6.13 8.09 16.58
C VAL A 50 5.30 6.94 17.16
N ASN A 51 4.36 6.39 16.40
CA ASN A 51 3.51 5.26 16.79
C ASN A 51 3.12 4.43 15.57
N THR A 52 3.37 3.13 15.58
CA THR A 52 2.99 2.24 14.45
C THR A 52 1.58 1.67 14.57
N THR A 53 0.92 1.84 15.72
CA THR A 53 -0.44 1.36 15.98
C THR A 53 -1.42 2.11 15.07
N GLY A 54 -2.22 1.36 14.30
CA GLY A 54 -3.18 1.94 13.36
C GLY A 54 -2.59 2.30 11.99
N ALA A 55 -1.28 2.15 11.76
CA ALA A 55 -0.70 2.37 10.44
C ALA A 55 -1.23 1.41 9.37
N GLY A 56 -1.53 0.16 9.77
CA GLY A 56 -2.19 -0.82 8.90
C GLY A 56 -3.63 -0.43 8.55
N ASP A 57 -4.41 0.02 9.53
CA ASP A 57 -5.79 0.46 9.33
C ASP A 57 -5.86 1.71 8.45
N ALA A 58 -4.96 2.67 8.70
CA ALA A 58 -4.81 3.86 7.86
C ALA A 58 -4.43 3.50 6.42
N ALA A 59 -3.50 2.56 6.24
CA ALA A 59 -3.14 2.08 4.91
C ALA A 59 -4.32 1.38 4.21
N LEU A 60 -5.07 0.53 4.92
CA LEU A 60 -6.26 -0.11 4.37
C LEU A 60 -7.33 0.92 4.01
N ALA A 61 -7.59 1.90 4.87
CA ALA A 61 -8.54 2.98 4.61
C ALA A 61 -8.15 3.80 3.38
N GLY A 62 -6.87 4.10 3.20
CA GLY A 62 -6.37 4.84 2.03
C GLY A 62 -6.46 4.03 0.73
N PHE A 63 -6.35 2.71 0.79
CA PHE A 63 -6.64 1.86 -0.36
C PHE A 63 -8.14 1.90 -0.70
N LEU A 64 -8.98 1.68 0.31
CA LEU A 64 -10.43 1.62 0.12
C LEU A 64 -11.06 2.95 -0.30
N SER A 65 -10.46 4.09 0.07
CA SER A 65 -10.98 5.41 -0.32
C SER A 65 -11.00 5.61 -1.82
N GLU A 66 -10.10 4.95 -2.56
CA GLU A 66 -10.04 5.04 -4.03
C GLU A 66 -10.88 3.97 -4.72
N THR A 67 -10.94 2.78 -4.12
CA THR A 67 -11.69 1.66 -4.71
C THR A 67 -13.19 1.74 -4.43
N SER A 68 -13.61 2.58 -3.48
CA SER A 68 -15.03 2.77 -3.12
C SER A 68 -15.71 3.89 -3.90
N LEU A 69 -15.02 4.51 -4.87
CA LEU A 69 -15.56 5.59 -5.67
C LEU A 69 -16.40 5.04 -6.83
N ASP A 70 -17.51 5.73 -7.07
CA ASP A 70 -18.60 5.49 -8.02
C ASP A 70 -18.23 4.61 -9.25
N PRO A 71 -18.97 3.52 -9.55
CA PRO A 71 -18.79 2.73 -10.76
C PRO A 71 -18.80 3.55 -12.07
N GLY A 72 -19.46 4.71 -12.07
CA GLY A 72 -19.51 5.67 -13.19
C GLY A 72 -18.59 6.90 -13.04
N GLY A 73 -17.78 6.97 -11.98
CA GLY A 73 -16.84 8.06 -11.73
C GLY A 73 -15.55 7.94 -12.56
N PRO A 74 -14.66 8.95 -12.52
CA PRO A 74 -13.38 8.93 -13.23
C PRO A 74 -12.44 7.77 -12.82
N THR A 75 -12.68 7.13 -11.67
CA THR A 75 -12.01 5.91 -11.18
C THR A 75 -12.87 4.64 -11.32
N GLY A 76 -14.00 4.72 -12.01
CA GLY A 76 -14.94 3.62 -12.25
C GLY A 76 -14.30 2.44 -13.00
N ALA A 77 -15.06 1.35 -13.16
CA ALA A 77 -14.57 0.04 -13.61
C ALA A 77 -13.71 0.04 -14.91
N HIS A 78 -13.80 1.11 -15.72
CA HIS A 78 -13.05 1.33 -16.95
C HIS A 78 -11.57 1.75 -16.75
N HIS A 79 -11.16 2.15 -15.54
CA HIS A 79 -9.78 2.53 -15.20
C HIS A 79 -9.15 1.66 -14.11
N ARG A 80 -9.47 0.36 -14.10
CA ARG A 80 -9.08 -0.62 -13.07
C ARG A 80 -7.58 -0.59 -12.70
N ARG A 81 -6.68 -0.35 -13.67
CA ARG A 81 -5.23 -0.24 -13.42
C ARG A 81 -4.82 1.08 -12.74
N SER A 82 -5.30 2.23 -13.25
CA SER A 82 -5.00 3.56 -12.67
C SER A 82 -5.55 3.67 -11.26
N ALA A 83 -6.80 3.22 -11.08
CA ALA A 83 -7.45 3.17 -9.78
C ALA A 83 -6.66 2.31 -8.78
N PHE A 84 -6.12 1.17 -9.22
CA PHE A 84 -5.30 0.32 -8.35
C PHE A 84 -3.97 0.99 -7.97
N THR A 85 -3.29 1.64 -8.91
CA THR A 85 -2.04 2.37 -8.61
C THR A 85 -2.26 3.52 -7.64
N GLU A 86 -3.35 4.29 -7.82
CA GLU A 86 -3.70 5.41 -6.95
C GLU A 86 -4.14 4.92 -5.56
N ALA A 87 -4.88 3.81 -5.49
CA ALA A 87 -5.24 3.15 -4.24
C ALA A 87 -3.99 2.69 -3.47
N LEU A 88 -3.02 2.08 -4.15
CA LEU A 88 -1.77 1.66 -3.51
C LEU A 88 -0.91 2.84 -3.03
N ALA A 89 -0.79 3.89 -3.84
CA ALA A 89 -0.06 5.09 -3.46
C ALA A 89 -0.70 5.71 -2.20
N ARG A 90 -2.02 5.86 -2.17
CA ARG A 90 -2.73 6.43 -1.02
C ARG A 90 -2.70 5.55 0.21
N SER A 91 -2.74 4.23 0.02
CA SER A 91 -2.49 3.26 1.08
C SER A 91 -1.12 3.48 1.74
N ALA A 92 -0.05 3.61 0.94
CA ALA A 92 1.28 3.85 1.47
C ALA A 92 1.40 5.22 2.15
N ALA A 93 0.79 6.25 1.58
CA ALA A 93 0.78 7.60 2.13
C ALA A 93 0.10 7.67 3.51
N TRP A 94 -1.10 7.11 3.63
CA TRP A 94 -1.86 7.15 4.89
C TRP A 94 -1.24 6.28 5.98
N GLY A 95 -0.68 5.13 5.61
CA GLY A 95 0.11 4.31 6.53
C GLY A 95 1.33 5.07 7.08
N ALA A 96 2.09 5.73 6.21
CA ALA A 96 3.25 6.52 6.61
C ALA A 96 2.86 7.78 7.43
N LEU A 97 1.73 8.40 7.11
CA LEU A 97 1.19 9.51 7.89
C LEU A 97 0.86 9.07 9.31
N ALA A 98 0.16 7.93 9.47
CA ALA A 98 -0.22 7.40 10.78
C ALA A 98 1.00 7.08 11.65
N VAL A 99 2.08 6.56 11.04
CA VAL A 99 3.35 6.30 11.74
C VAL A 99 3.93 7.55 12.42
N GLY A 100 3.72 8.73 11.84
CA GLY A 100 4.16 10.01 12.38
C GLY A 100 3.20 10.65 13.39
N ARG A 101 2.07 10.01 13.72
CA ARG A 101 1.09 10.53 14.69
C ARG A 101 1.21 9.79 16.02
N SER A 102 0.81 10.44 17.11
CA SER A 102 0.75 9.80 18.44
C SER A 102 -0.54 8.99 18.65
N THR A 103 -1.57 9.23 17.84
CA THR A 103 -2.88 8.58 17.92
C THR A 103 -2.96 7.33 17.06
N THR A 104 -3.89 6.43 17.38
CA THR A 104 -4.12 5.18 16.63
C THR A 104 -5.05 5.35 15.43
N ALA A 105 -5.80 6.46 15.37
CA ALA A 105 -6.63 6.84 14.24
C ALA A 105 -6.17 8.21 13.71
N LEU A 106 -6.26 8.39 12.38
CA LEU A 106 -5.99 9.67 11.74
C LEU A 106 -7.18 10.62 11.95
N GLY A 107 -6.96 11.68 12.73
CA GLY A 107 -7.93 12.77 12.89
C GLY A 107 -7.85 13.84 11.78
N SER A 108 -6.79 13.81 10.98
CA SER A 108 -6.56 14.70 9.83
C SER A 108 -5.68 13.99 8.80
N LEU A 109 -5.92 14.28 7.52
CA LEU A 109 -5.12 13.81 6.39
C LEU A 109 -4.06 14.84 5.95
N GLU A 110 -4.01 15.99 6.61
CA GLU A 110 -3.04 17.05 6.31
C GLU A 110 -1.61 16.54 6.53
N GLY A 111 -0.73 16.82 5.56
CA GLY A 111 0.66 16.37 5.57
C GLY A 111 0.84 14.90 5.15
N ALA A 112 -0.17 14.27 4.53
CA ALA A 112 0.04 12.98 3.87
C ALA A 112 1.17 13.09 2.84
N PRO A 113 2.21 12.25 2.91
CA PRO A 113 3.34 12.34 1.99
C PRO A 113 2.97 11.81 0.60
N ASP A 114 3.64 12.35 -0.43
CA ASP A 114 3.52 11.80 -1.78
C ASP A 114 4.14 10.41 -1.82
N ALA A 115 3.33 9.41 -2.16
CA ALA A 115 3.78 8.05 -2.36
C ALA A 115 4.10 7.78 -3.83
N THR A 116 5.09 6.90 -4.03
CA THR A 116 5.49 6.40 -5.35
C THR A 116 5.11 4.93 -5.48
N PHE A 117 4.95 4.47 -6.71
CA PHE A 117 4.80 3.04 -7.01
C PHE A 117 5.67 2.63 -8.17
N GLN A 118 6.06 1.36 -8.19
CA GLN A 118 6.90 0.76 -9.23
C GLN A 118 6.71 -0.76 -9.27
N GLU A 119 7.31 -1.41 -10.26
CA GLU A 119 7.46 -2.86 -10.21
C GLU A 119 8.39 -3.27 -9.06
N PRO A 120 8.14 -4.41 -8.39
CA PRO A 120 9.01 -4.87 -7.31
C PRO A 120 10.43 -5.15 -7.80
N ASP A 121 11.42 -4.51 -7.19
CA ASP A 121 12.83 -4.77 -7.46
C ASP A 121 13.27 -6.11 -6.80
N PRO A 122 13.60 -7.16 -7.57
CA PRO A 122 13.97 -8.46 -7.01
C PRO A 122 15.29 -8.45 -6.24
N THR A 123 16.13 -7.43 -6.46
CA THR A 123 17.41 -7.28 -5.75
C THR A 123 17.25 -6.60 -4.39
N PHE A 124 16.11 -5.91 -4.17
CA PHE A 124 15.86 -5.19 -2.93
C PHE A 124 15.83 -6.11 -1.70
N ARG A 125 16.44 -5.63 -0.62
CA ARG A 125 16.49 -6.30 0.67
C ARG A 125 15.69 -5.48 1.67
N LEU A 126 14.74 -6.13 2.33
CA LEU A 126 13.90 -5.46 3.32
C LEU A 126 14.74 -5.01 4.51
N SER A 127 14.44 -3.81 4.99
CA SER A 127 14.97 -3.22 6.21
C SER A 127 14.63 -4.14 7.39
N LYS A 128 15.53 -4.23 8.38
CA LYS A 128 15.21 -4.89 9.64
C LYS A 128 14.28 -3.97 10.44
N LEU A 129 13.16 -4.52 10.89
CA LEU A 129 12.32 -3.90 11.93
C LEU A 129 13.10 -3.75 13.22
#